data_AF-A0A3M2TVT0-F1
#
_entry.id   AF-A0A3M2TVT0-F1
#
_cell.length_a   1.000
_cell.length_b   1.000
_cell.length_c   1.000
_cell.angle_alpha   90.00
_cell.angle_beta   90.00
_cell.angle_gamma   90.00
#
_symmetry.space_group_name_H-M   'P 1'
#
loop_
_entity.id
_entity.type
_entity.pdbx_description
1 polymer ?
#
loop_
_entity_poly.entity_id
_entity_poly.type
_entity_poly.pdbx_seq_one_letter_code
_entity_poly.pdbx_strand_id
1 'polypeptide(L)' 'MLPYPQIDPVAVAIGPLQIHWYGLMYLVGIGGAWLLASRRLNKFDPTWTKEKLSDLIFWLAMGVIV' A
#
# COMPACT_ATOMS: atom_id res chain seq x y z
N MET A 1 15.04 -29.47 -10.27
CA MET A 1 14.87 -28.05 -10.63
C MET A 1 13.41 -27.73 -10.35
N LEU A 2 13.09 -26.81 -9.44
CA LEU A 2 11.69 -26.46 -9.17
C LEU A 2 11.22 -25.53 -10.31
N PRO A 3 10.20 -25.93 -11.10
CA PRO A 3 9.70 -25.07 -12.16
C PRO A 3 9.08 -23.80 -11.54
N TYR A 4 9.32 -22.66 -12.18
CA TYR A 4 8.74 -21.40 -11.73
C TYR A 4 7.21 -21.47 -11.90
N PRO A 5 6.42 -21.17 -10.85
CA PRO A 5 4.98 -21.23 -10.93
C PRO A 5 4.47 -20.15 -11.90
N GLN A 6 3.66 -20.57 -12.87
CA GLN A 6 2.99 -19.69 -13.82
C GLN A 6 1.74 -19.11 -13.16
N ILE A 7 1.91 -18.06 -12.37
CA ILE A 7 0.82 -17.33 -11.74
C ILE A 7 0.37 -16.22 -12.70
N ASP A 8 -0.93 -16.16 -12.99
CA ASP A 8 -1.50 -15.06 -13.76
C ASP A 8 -1.24 -13.73 -13.02
N PRO A 9 -0.56 -12.76 -13.65
CA PRO A 9 -0.28 -11.47 -13.01
C PRO A 9 -1.55 -10.64 -12.76
N VAL A 10 -2.66 -10.93 -13.42
CA VAL A 10 -3.94 -10.25 -13.26
C VAL A 10 -4.71 -10.90 -12.12
N ALA A 11 -4.99 -10.11 -11.08
CA ALA A 11 -5.79 -10.54 -9.95
C ALA A 11 -7.29 -10.42 -10.25
N VAL A 12 -7.70 -9.30 -10.85
CA VAL A 12 -9.10 -9.03 -11.20
C VAL A 12 -9.14 -8.26 -12.52
N ALA A 13 -9.96 -8.71 -13.46
CA ALA A 13 -10.22 -8.01 -14.72
C ALA A 13 -11.66 -7.48 -14.72
N ILE A 14 -11.81 -6.17 -14.87
CA ILE A 14 -13.11 -5.50 -15.04
C ILE A 14 -13.09 -4.81 -16.40
N GLY A 15 -13.55 -5.53 -17.43
CA GLY A 15 -13.52 -5.04 -18.81
C GLY A 15 -12.08 -4.69 -19.26
N PRO A 16 -11.80 -3.45 -19.70
CA PRO A 16 -10.45 -3.03 -20.10
C PRO A 16 -9.50 -2.79 -18.91
N LEU A 17 -10.00 -2.77 -17.67
CA LEU A 17 -9.19 -2.50 -16.49
C LEU A 17 -8.66 -3.81 -15.88
N GLN A 18 -7.34 -3.99 -15.92
CA GLN A 18 -6.66 -5.15 -15.33
C GLN A 18 -5.95 -4.75 -14.04
N ILE A 19 -6.48 -5.23 -12.91
CA ILE A 19 -5.86 -5.07 -11.61
C ILE A 19 -4.85 -6.19 -11.44
N HIS A 20 -3.59 -5.81 -11.25
CA HIS A 20 -2.50 -6.75 -11.11
C HIS A 20 -2.16 -7.02 -9.64
N TRP A 21 -1.60 -8.19 -9.35
CA TRP A 21 -1.19 -8.57 -7.99
C TRP A 21 -0.18 -7.62 -7.37
N TYR A 22 0.78 -7.10 -8.16
CA TYR A 22 1.77 -6.16 -7.63
C TYR A 22 1.11 -4.87 -7.11
N GLY A 23 0.11 -4.35 -7.83
CA GLY A 23 -0.64 -3.16 -7.42
C GLY A 23 -1.42 -3.38 -6.13
N LEU A 24 -2.04 -4.56 -5.99
CA LEU A 24 -2.70 -4.95 -4.74
C LEU A 24 -1.71 -5.05 -3.59
N MET A 25 -0.52 -5.61 -3.81
CA MET A 25 0.51 -5.70 -2.77
C MET A 25 1.00 -4.32 -2.33
N TYR A 26 1.12 -3.35 -3.24
CA TYR A 26 1.40 -1.95 -2.87
C TYR A 26 0.29 -1.35 -2.00
N LEU A 27 -0.97 -1.54 -2.38
CA LEU A 27 -2.11 -1.07 -1.58
C LEU A 27 -2.14 -1.68 -0.18
N VAL A 28 -1.90 -2.99 -0.08
CA VAL A 28 -1.84 -3.70 1.21
C VAL A 28 -0.66 -3.20 2.05
N GLY A 29 0.52 -3.00 1.45
CA GLY A 29 1.71 -2.52 2.14
C GLY A 29 1.56 -1.10 2.67
N ILE A 30 1.18 -0.16 1.79
CA ILE A 30 1.00 1.26 2.12
C ILE A 30 -0.17 1.42 3.09
N GLY A 31 -1.31 0.79 2.80
CA GLY A 31 -2.49 0.81 3.67
C GLY A 31 -2.21 0.18 5.04
N GLY A 32 -1.49 -0.94 5.08
CA GLY A 32 -1.07 -1.60 6.31
C GLY A 32 -0.13 -0.73 7.15
N ALA A 33 0.84 -0.08 6.52
CA ALA A 33 1.75 0.86 7.18
C ALA A 33 0.99 2.04 7.79
N TRP A 34 0.05 2.64 7.05
CA TRP A 34 -0.82 3.71 7.55
C TRP A 34 -1.66 3.26 8.75
N LEU A 35 -2.27 2.08 8.67
CA LEU A 35 -3.11 1.54 9.73
C LEU A 35 -2.32 1.29 11.02
N LEU A 36 -1.11 0.71 10.89
CA LEU A 36 -0.22 0.48 12.03
C LEU A 36 0.32 1.77 12.62
N ALA A 37 0.74 2.71 11.77
CA ALA A 37 1.25 4.00 12.21
C ALA A 37 0.15 4.83 12.88
N SER A 38 -1.07 4.84 12.35
CA SER A 38 -2.23 5.55 12.91
C SER A 38 -2.62 4.99 14.28
N ARG A 39 -2.53 3.66 14.47
CA ARG A 39 -2.73 3.02 15.78
C ARG A 39 -1.64 3.34 16.80
N ARG A 40 -0.40 3.50 16.34
CA ARG A 40 0.75 3.82 17.21
C ARG A 40 0.95 5.32 17.45
N LEU A 41 0.31 6.17 16.64
CA LEU A 41 0.47 7.62 16.64
C LEU A 41 0.33 8.22 18.04
N ASN A 42 -0.77 7.90 18.73
CA ASN A 42 -1.08 8.40 20.07
C ASN A 42 -0.05 8.01 21.14
N LYS A 43 0.71 6.92 20.92
CA LYS A 43 1.77 6.48 21.84
C LYS A 43 3.15 7.06 21.48
N PHE A 44 3.34 7.44 20.23
CA PHE A 44 4.62 7.93 19.72
C PHE A 44 4.77 9.43 19.94
N ASP A 45 3.79 10.22 19.51
CA ASP A 45 3.81 11.66 19.66
C ASP A 45 2.37 12.22 19.70
N PRO A 46 1.94 12.83 20.82
CA PRO A 46 0.60 13.42 20.94
C PRO A 46 0.36 14.62 20.01
N THR A 47 1.41 15.22 19.47
CA THR A 47 1.31 16.41 18.59
C THR A 47 1.00 16.05 17.14
N TRP A 48 1.16 14.79 16.76
CA TRP A 48 0.85 14.32 15.41
C TRP A 48 -0.64 14.03 15.24
N THR A 49 -1.26 14.68 14.27
CA THR A 49 -2.62 14.37 13.83
C THR A 49 -2.61 13.23 12.81
N LYS A 50 -3.75 12.53 12.70
CA LYS A 50 -3.93 11.50 11.67
C LYS A 50 -3.86 12.07 10.26
N GLU A 51 -4.27 13.32 10.04
CA GLU A 51 -4.09 13.96 8.72
C GLU A 51 -2.61 14.08 8.36
N LYS A 52 -1.75 14.58 9.25
CA LYS A 52 -0.31 14.70 8.98
C LYS A 52 0.34 13.36 8.61
N LEU A 53 -0.06 12.29 9.30
CA LEU A 53 0.42 10.95 8.99
C LEU A 53 -0.07 10.50 7.61
N SER A 54 -1.34 10.72 7.28
CA SER A 54 -1.90 10.41 5.96
C SER A 54 -1.18 11.18 4.85
N ASP A 55 -0.93 12.48 5.05
CA ASP A 55 -0.20 13.32 4.10
C ASP A 55 1.22 12.80 3.86
N LEU A 56 1.95 12.46 4.93
CA LEU A 56 3.29 11.86 4.80
C LEU A 56 3.25 10.57 3.99
N ILE A 57 2.32 9.68 4.30
CA ILE A 57 2.20 8.39 3.61
C ILE A 57 1.78 8.58 2.16
N PHE A 58 0.94 9.56 1.86
CA PHE A 58 0.59 9.94 0.50
C PHE A 58 1.80 10.43 -0.29
N TRP A 59 2.61 11.31 0.28
CA TRP A 59 3.85 11.77 -0.37
C TRP A 59 4.86 10.65 -0.57
N LEU A 60 4.99 9.73 0.38
CA LEU A 60 5.82 8.54 0.21
C LEU A 60 5.29 7.63 -0.90
N ALA A 61 3.97 7.41 -0.98
CA ALA A 61 3.36 6.62 -2.04
C ALA A 61 3.58 7.27 -3.41
N MET A 62 3.42 8.59 -3.51
CA MET A 62 3.73 9.35 -4.72
C MET A 62 5.19 9.19 -5.12
N GLY A 63 6.13 9.26 -4.18
CA GLY A 63 7.56 9.06 -4.45
C GLY A 63 7.95 7.64 -4.87
N VAL A 64 7.09 6.64 -4.64
CA VAL A 64 7.28 5.27 -5.16
C VAL A 64 6.71 5.13 -6.57
N ILE A 65 5.70 5.93 -6.92
CA ILE A 65 5.00 5.87 -8.21
C ILE A 65 5.71 6.71 -9.28
N VAL A 66 6.26 7.87 -8.90
CA VAL A 66 6.96 8.83 -9.78
C VAL A 66 8.42 8.44 -9.94
#